data_AF-A0A939LTD6-F1
#
_entry.id   AF-A0A939LTD6-F1
#
_cell.length_a   1.000
_cell.length_b   1.000
_cell.length_c   1.000
_cell.angle_alpha   90.00
_cell.angle_beta   90.00
_cell.angle_gamma   90.00
#
_symmetry.space_group_name_H-M   'P 1'
#
loop_
_entity.id
_entity.type
_entity.pdbx_description
1 polymer ?
#
loop_
_entity_poly.entity_id
_entity_poly.type
_entity_poly.pdbx_seq_one_letter_code
_entity_poly.pdbx_strand_id
1 'polypeptide(L)'
;MAVDTTFRISSLTKPLAATLTLALVADGTLGAAPFLEPGCSWGLGVGVDLEAGTGGRAPGRWGWIGGTGSAAYVDPTRDLVVVLLTGRGLAGPHDRSAAVLEAAAAAVRPR
;
A
#
# COMPACT_ATOMS: atom_id res chain seq x y z
N MET A 1 -24.76 53.19 -2.03
CA MET A 1 -25.05 51.74 -2.04
C MET A 1 -23.71 51.03 -2.07
N ALA A 2 -23.22 50.54 -0.93
CA ALA A 2 -21.90 49.91 -0.83
C ALA A 2 -21.98 48.45 -1.29
N VAL A 3 -21.00 47.99 -2.06
CA VAL A 3 -20.94 46.62 -2.58
C VAL A 3 -20.53 45.67 -1.46
N ASP A 4 -21.40 44.73 -1.10
CA ASP A 4 -21.10 43.64 -0.17
C ASP A 4 -19.97 42.76 -0.73
N THR A 5 -18.76 42.95 -0.22
CA THR A 5 -17.62 42.10 -0.58
C THR A 5 -17.61 40.88 0.34
N THR A 6 -17.98 39.73 -0.22
CA THR A 6 -17.94 38.45 0.48
C THR A 6 -16.48 38.00 0.64
N PHE A 7 -15.91 38.13 1.83
CA PHE A 7 -14.60 37.55 2.14
C PHE A 7 -14.74 36.06 2.43
N ARG A 8 -14.09 35.21 1.62
CA ARG A 8 -13.97 33.76 1.89
C ARG A 8 -12.58 33.43 2.40
N ILE A 9 -12.46 33.14 3.69
CA ILE A 9 -11.23 32.61 4.29
C ILE A 9 -11.20 31.10 4.01
N SER A 10 -10.28 30.67 3.14
CA SER A 10 -10.06 29.25 2.82
C SER A 10 -8.84 28.75 3.59
N SER A 11 -9.02 27.75 4.45
CA SER A 11 -7.92 27.19 5.25
C SER A 11 -7.03 26.29 4.39
N LEU A 12 -5.96 26.86 3.82
CA LEU A 12 -4.99 26.16 2.98
C LEU A 12 -4.13 25.15 3.77
N THR A 13 -4.06 25.27 5.09
CA THR A 13 -3.33 24.34 5.95
C THR A 13 -3.85 22.91 5.84
N LYS A 14 -5.17 22.72 5.68
CA LYS A 14 -5.79 21.38 5.62
C LYS A 14 -5.37 20.59 4.38
N PRO A 15 -5.54 21.10 3.15
CA PRO A 15 -5.09 20.37 1.97
C PRO A 15 -3.57 20.22 1.94
N LEU A 16 -2.79 21.22 2.36
CA LEU A 16 -1.32 21.10 2.39
C LEU A 16 -0.85 20.02 3.38
N ALA A 17 -1.42 19.99 4.59
CA ALA A 17 -1.10 18.96 5.57
C ALA A 17 -1.49 17.57 5.08
N ALA A 18 -2.68 17.42 4.48
CA ALA A 18 -3.11 16.14 3.92
C ALA A 18 -2.18 15.67 2.79
N THR A 19 -1.83 16.54 1.84
CA THR A 19 -0.92 16.20 0.75
C THR A 19 0.48 15.88 1.27
N LEU A 20 1.00 16.64 2.25
CA LEU A 20 2.31 16.38 2.84
C LEU A 20 2.32 15.08 3.63
N THR A 21 1.27 14.79 4.41
CA THR A 21 1.13 13.50 5.11
C THR A 21 1.07 12.36 4.11
N LEU A 22 0.29 12.46 3.04
CA LEU A 22 0.25 11.44 1.99
C LEU A 22 1.59 11.30 1.26
N ALA A 23 2.33 12.39 1.05
CA ALA A 23 3.66 12.36 0.47
C ALA A 23 4.69 11.73 1.41
N LEU A 24 4.65 12.02 2.72
CA LEU A 24 5.52 11.40 3.71
C LEU A 24 5.18 9.92 3.92
N VAL A 25 3.91 9.55 3.77
CA VAL A 25 3.53 8.15 3.66
C VAL A 25 4.08 7.57 2.34
N ALA A 26 3.94 8.23 1.18
CA ALA A 26 4.57 7.78 -0.08
C ALA A 26 6.07 7.58 0.02
N ASP A 27 6.75 8.48 0.73
CA ASP A 27 8.18 8.46 0.97
C ASP A 27 8.57 7.52 2.14
N GLY A 28 7.61 6.86 2.78
CA GLY A 28 7.85 5.89 3.85
C GLY A 28 8.27 6.47 5.20
N THR A 29 8.21 7.80 5.37
CA THR A 29 8.58 8.51 6.60
C THR A 29 7.47 8.49 7.66
N LEU A 30 6.21 8.33 7.26
CA LEU A 30 5.10 8.08 8.17
C LEU A 30 4.61 6.64 8.00
N GLY A 31 4.70 5.85 9.08
CA GLY A 31 4.27 4.46 9.08
C GLY A 31 2.77 4.33 8.78
N ALA A 32 2.42 3.37 7.94
CA ALA A 32 1.05 3.11 7.49
C ALA A 32 0.23 2.19 8.43
N ALA A 33 0.69 2.03 9.67
CA ALA A 33 -0.02 1.27 10.69
C ALA A 33 -1.35 1.97 11.08
N PRO A 34 -2.42 1.20 11.40
CA PRO A 34 -2.48 -0.26 11.55
C PRO A 34 -2.75 -1.03 10.25
N PHE A 35 -2.86 -0.34 9.10
CA PHE A 35 -3.31 -0.96 7.86
C PHE A 35 -2.21 -1.77 7.16
N LEU A 36 -0.96 -1.31 7.24
CA LEU A 36 0.19 -2.02 6.66
C LEU A 36 1.13 -2.53 7.76
N GLU A 37 1.87 -3.58 7.42
CA GLU A 37 2.89 -4.15 8.29
C GLU A 37 4.06 -3.16 8.50
N PRO A 38 4.80 -3.30 9.61
CA PRO A 38 6.08 -2.60 9.77
C PRO A 38 7.00 -2.84 8.56
N GLY A 39 7.70 -1.78 8.14
CA GLY A 39 8.54 -1.81 6.94
C GLY A 39 7.76 -1.65 5.62
N CYS A 40 6.49 -1.22 5.67
CA CYS A 40 5.68 -0.91 4.50
C CYS A 40 5.11 0.52 4.58
N SER A 41 4.77 1.09 3.44
CA SER A 41 4.07 2.37 3.34
C SER A 41 3.09 2.44 2.17
N TRP A 42 2.39 3.56 1.99
CA TRP A 42 1.47 3.74 0.87
C TRP A 42 2.10 4.49 -0.28
N GLY A 43 2.11 3.93 -1.48
CA GLY A 43 2.36 4.66 -2.73
C GLY A 43 1.06 5.28 -3.30
N LEU A 44 0.97 5.34 -4.63
CA LEU A 44 -0.22 5.83 -5.37
C LEU A 44 -1.41 4.86 -5.28
N GLY A 45 -1.95 4.65 -4.08
CA GLY A 45 -3.10 3.77 -3.83
C GLY A 45 -2.77 2.29 -3.62
N VAL A 46 -1.49 1.94 -3.47
CA VAL A 46 -1.00 0.58 -3.20
C VAL A 46 -0.03 0.57 -2.02
N GLY A 47 0.18 -0.61 -1.42
CA GLY A 47 1.25 -0.80 -0.45
C GLY A 47 2.59 -0.88 -1.17
N VAL A 48 3.61 -0.25 -0.61
CA VAL A 48 5.00 -0.30 -1.03
C VAL A 48 5.82 -0.87 0.12
N ASP A 49 6.57 -1.92 -0.18
CA ASP A 49 7.46 -2.58 0.74
C ASP A 49 8.77 -1.79 0.82
N LEU A 50 9.11 -1.24 1.99
CA LEU A 50 10.36 -0.49 2.22
C LEU A 50 11.48 -1.41 2.71
N GLU A 51 11.10 -2.46 3.45
CA GLU A 51 12.03 -3.42 4.04
C GLU A 51 11.64 -4.84 3.65
N ALA A 52 12.63 -5.75 3.62
CA ALA A 52 12.38 -7.16 3.45
C ALA A 52 11.49 -7.71 4.59
N GLY A 53 10.75 -8.79 4.32
CA GLY A 53 9.85 -9.36 5.30
C GLY A 53 9.27 -10.71 4.88
N THR A 54 8.22 -11.14 5.58
CA THR A 54 7.57 -12.43 5.33
C THR A 54 6.89 -12.47 3.95
N GLY A 55 6.74 -13.66 3.36
CA GLY A 55 6.01 -13.83 2.09
C GLY A 55 6.68 -13.24 0.87
N GLY A 56 8.01 -13.30 0.81
CA GLY A 56 8.78 -12.79 -0.34
C GLY A 56 8.75 -11.27 -0.49
N ARG A 57 8.48 -10.53 0.59
CA ARG A 57 8.55 -9.07 0.60
C ARG A 57 10.00 -8.61 0.41
N ALA A 58 10.21 -7.60 -0.44
CA ALA A 58 11.50 -6.93 -0.59
C ALA A 58 11.34 -5.44 -0.85
N PRO A 59 12.37 -4.64 -0.54
CA PRO A 59 12.37 -3.21 -0.80
C PRO A 59 12.02 -2.88 -2.26
N GLY A 60 11.07 -1.98 -2.46
CA GLY A 60 10.61 -1.55 -3.79
C GLY A 60 9.55 -2.44 -4.42
N ARG A 61 9.18 -3.57 -3.82
CA ARG A 61 8.00 -4.34 -4.22
C ARG A 61 6.74 -3.54 -3.87
N TRP A 62 5.74 -3.55 -4.74
CA TRP A 62 4.47 -2.85 -4.50
C TRP A 62 3.27 -3.66 -4.97
N GLY A 63 2.12 -3.43 -4.35
CA GLY A 63 0.91 -4.19 -4.66
C GLY A 63 -0.18 -4.13 -3.59
N TRP A 64 -1.16 -5.02 -3.70
CA TRP A 64 -2.31 -5.06 -2.80
C TRP A 64 -2.93 -6.45 -2.66
N ILE A 65 -3.53 -6.71 -1.49
CA ILE A 65 -4.41 -7.86 -1.26
C ILE A 65 -5.85 -7.34 -1.16
N GLY A 66 -6.72 -7.83 -2.04
CA GLY A 66 -8.15 -7.58 -1.98
C GLY A 66 -8.84 -8.49 -0.97
N GLY A 67 -9.85 -7.98 -0.26
CA GLY A 67 -10.64 -8.75 0.70
C GLY A 67 -11.35 -9.97 0.12
N THR A 68 -11.52 -10.02 -1.21
CA THR A 68 -12.05 -11.19 -1.93
C THR A 68 -11.02 -12.31 -2.13
N GLY A 69 -9.81 -12.18 -1.55
CA GLY A 69 -8.75 -13.18 -1.66
C GLY A 69 -7.96 -13.11 -2.96
N SER A 70 -8.08 -12.01 -3.71
CA SER A 70 -7.22 -11.70 -4.84
C SER A 70 -6.00 -10.91 -4.38
N ALA A 71 -4.88 -11.06 -5.06
CA ALA A 71 -3.69 -10.25 -4.80
C ALA A 71 -2.93 -9.96 -6.09
N ALA A 72 -2.28 -8.81 -6.14
CA ALA A 72 -1.37 -8.45 -7.21
C ALA A 72 -0.16 -7.72 -6.64
N TYR A 73 1.04 -8.14 -7.06
CA TYR A 73 2.31 -7.53 -6.67
C TYR A 73 3.26 -7.44 -7.85
N VAL A 74 4.07 -6.39 -7.85
CA VAL A 74 5.18 -6.17 -8.78
C VAL A 74 6.45 -6.02 -7.97
N ASP A 75 7.46 -6.80 -8.31
CA ASP A 75 8.81 -6.73 -7.77
C ASP A 75 9.78 -6.42 -8.92
N PRO A 76 10.13 -5.15 -9.13
CA PRO A 76 11.03 -4.77 -10.22
C PRO A 76 12.47 -5.24 -9.99
N THR A 77 12.87 -5.49 -8.73
CA THR A 77 14.23 -5.95 -8.42
C THR A 77 14.45 -7.39 -8.85
N ARG A 78 13.37 -8.18 -8.86
CA ARG A 78 13.37 -9.60 -9.25
C ARG A 78 12.77 -9.85 -10.63
N ASP A 79 12.45 -8.79 -11.37
CA ASP A 79 11.74 -8.86 -12.66
C ASP A 79 10.50 -9.79 -12.57
N LEU A 80 9.69 -9.59 -11.52
CA LEU A 80 8.60 -10.50 -11.16
C LEU A 80 7.29 -9.75 -11.02
N VAL A 81 6.23 -10.30 -11.62
CA VAL A 81 4.85 -9.91 -11.36
C VAL A 81 4.10 -11.13 -10.84
N VAL A 82 3.42 -10.98 -9.71
CA VAL A 82 2.56 -12.01 -9.12
C VAL A 82 1.11 -11.55 -9.21
N VAL A 83 0.27 -12.39 -9.78
CA VAL A 83 -1.20 -12.23 -9.74
C VAL A 83 -1.77 -13.51 -9.17
N LEU A 84 -2.51 -13.39 -8.06
CA LEU A 84 -3.20 -14.51 -7.43
C LEU A 84 -4.71 -14.23 -7.43
N LEU A 85 -5.47 -15.18 -7.96
CA LEU A 85 -6.92 -15.19 -7.91
C LEU A 85 -7.35 -16.44 -7.16
N THR A 86 -8.16 -16.28 -6.11
CA THR A 86 -8.69 -17.40 -5.33
C THR A 86 -10.22 -17.36 -5.31
N GLY A 87 -10.84 -18.52 -5.06
CA GLY A 87 -12.28 -18.61 -4.87
C GLY A 87 -12.75 -18.33 -3.44
N ARG A 88 -11.87 -17.83 -2.56
CA ARG A 88 -12.15 -17.65 -1.13
C ARG A 88 -11.71 -16.27 -0.67
N GLY A 89 -12.66 -15.49 -0.14
CA GLY A 89 -12.37 -14.22 0.54
C GLY A 89 -11.55 -14.38 1.82
N LEU A 90 -10.91 -13.29 2.24
CA LEU A 90 -10.26 -13.20 3.54
C LEU A 90 -11.31 -13.27 4.65
N ALA A 91 -11.02 -14.03 5.70
CA ALA A 91 -11.88 -14.16 6.88
C ALA A 91 -11.82 -12.94 7.82
N GLY A 92 -10.83 -12.06 7.66
CA GLY A 92 -10.67 -10.87 8.48
C GLY A 92 -9.36 -10.12 8.20
N PRO A 93 -9.12 -8.97 8.87
CA PRO A 93 -7.95 -8.11 8.62
C PRO A 93 -6.60 -8.76 8.99
N HIS A 94 -6.63 -9.81 9.81
CA HIS A 94 -5.44 -10.59 10.18
C HIS A 94 -5.33 -11.91 9.41
N ASP A 95 -6.31 -12.23 8.54
CA ASP A 95 -6.22 -13.37 7.64
C ASP A 95 -5.21 -13.06 6.55
N ARG A 96 -3.95 -13.39 6.84
CA ARG A 96 -2.89 -13.43 5.85
C ARG A 96 -3.11 -14.69 5.05
N SER A 97 -3.90 -14.59 3.97
CA SER A 97 -4.17 -15.75 3.11
C SER A 97 -2.84 -16.44 2.80
N ALA A 98 -2.61 -17.61 3.40
CA ALA A 98 -1.35 -18.34 3.28
C ALA A 98 -0.99 -18.57 1.81
N ALA A 99 -2.01 -18.66 0.95
CA ALA A 99 -1.88 -18.70 -0.50
C ALA A 99 -1.07 -17.54 -1.11
N VAL A 100 -1.18 -16.30 -0.61
CA VAL A 100 -0.39 -15.15 -1.12
C VAL A 100 1.07 -15.29 -0.71
N LEU A 101 1.33 -15.61 0.56
CA LEU A 101 2.69 -15.78 1.07
C LEU A 101 3.39 -16.97 0.41
N GLU A 102 2.67 -18.08 0.22
CA GLU A 102 3.14 -19.27 -0.47
C GLU A 102 3.34 -19.04 -1.97
N ALA A 103 2.41 -18.38 -2.67
CA ALA A 103 2.56 -18.07 -4.08
C ALA A 103 3.76 -17.15 -4.32
N ALA A 104 3.94 -16.13 -3.48
CA ALA A 104 5.10 -15.25 -3.54
C ALA A 104 6.40 -16.00 -3.20
N ALA A 105 6.41 -16.84 -2.17
CA ALA A 105 7.59 -17.65 -1.84
C ALA A 105 7.93 -18.66 -2.95
N ALA A 106 6.93 -19.27 -3.58
CA ALA A 106 7.11 -20.18 -4.70
C ALA A 106 7.68 -19.49 -5.93
N ALA A 107 7.22 -18.28 -6.24
CA ALA A 107 7.68 -17.51 -7.39
C ALA A 107 9.14 -17.02 -7.27
N VAL A 108 9.68 -16.91 -6.05
CA VAL A 108 11.04 -16.40 -5.79
C VAL A 108 12.09 -17.54 -5.68
N ARG A 109 11.68 -18.80 -5.66
CA ARG A 109 12.62 -19.94 -5.61
C ARG A 109 13.40 -20.08 -6.93
N PRO A 110 14.73 -20.29 -6.90
CA PRO A 110 15.51 -20.57 -8.10
C PRO A 110 15.01 -21.87 -8.75
N ARG A 111 14.94 -21.89 -10.09
CA ARG A 111 14.53 -23.05 -10.89
C ARG A 111 15.55 -24.18 -10.84
#